data_AF-A0A1Y6F8C0-F1
#
_entry.id   AF-A0A1Y6F8C0-F1
#
_cell.length_a   1.000
_cell.length_b   1.000
_cell.length_c   1.000
_cell.angle_alpha   90.00
_cell.angle_beta   90.00
_cell.angle_gamma   90.00
#
_symmetry.space_group_name_H-M   'P 1'
#
loop_
_entity.id
_entity.type
_entity.pdbx_description
1 polymer ?
#
loop_
_entity_poly.entity_id
_entity_poly.type
_entity_poly.pdbx_seq_one_letter_code
_entity_poly.pdbx_strand_id
1 'polypeptide(L)' 'MEDVDAGALVGWKANPLGNRILLTMQTMHRSEDGEKELRERAIMVEKNQAVLLANYLFELTGQSKPRRRTVLQTIFGT' A
#
# COMPACT_ATOMS: atom_id res chain seq x y z
N MET A 1 -16.00 -0.24 20.93
CA MET A 1 -15.06 -0.39 19.80
C MET A 1 -15.02 0.98 19.18
N GLU A 2 -13.89 1.67 19.29
CA GLU A 2 -13.74 3.01 18.71
C GLU A 2 -14.02 2.91 17.21
N ASP A 3 -14.89 3.76 16.65
CA ASP A 3 -15.14 3.76 15.21
C ASP A 3 -13.81 4.10 14.52
N VAL A 4 -13.28 3.13 13.78
CA VAL A 4 -12.04 3.34 13.03
C VAL A 4 -12.38 4.27 11.88
N ASP A 5 -11.86 5.49 11.89
CA ASP A 5 -11.94 6.46 10.78
C ASP A 5 -11.22 5.88 9.55
N ALA A 6 -11.91 4.99 8.84
CA ALA A 6 -11.37 4.16 7.77
C ALA A 6 -12.03 4.52 6.43
N GLY A 7 -11.23 5.06 5.52
CA GLY A 7 -11.62 5.29 4.13
C GLY A 7 -11.13 4.18 3.22
N ALA A 8 -11.68 4.10 2.00
CA ALA A 8 -11.22 3.16 0.99
C ALA A 8 -9.84 3.59 0.45
N LEU A 9 -8.83 2.73 0.54
CA LEU A 9 -7.52 3.00 -0.06
C LEU A 9 -7.64 3.02 -1.58
N VAL A 10 -7.41 4.19 -2.19
CA VAL A 10 -7.53 4.41 -3.65
C VAL A 10 -6.19 4.64 -4.34
N GLY A 11 -5.15 4.98 -3.58
CA GLY A 11 -3.82 5.24 -4.13
C GLY A 11 -2.75 5.17 -3.06
N TRP A 12 -1.52 4.86 -3.48
CA TRP A 12 -0.35 4.95 -2.62
C TRP A 12 0.92 5.14 -3.45
N LYS A 13 1.93 5.75 -2.83
CA LYS A 13 3.26 5.95 -3.42
C LYS A 13 4.32 5.75 -2.34
N ALA A 14 5.40 5.06 -2.69
CA ALA A 14 6.56 4.88 -1.81
C ALA A 14 7.78 5.57 -2.41
N ASN A 15 8.41 6.46 -1.65
CA ASN A 15 9.67 7.11 -2.03
C ASN A 15 10.79 6.65 -1.08
N PRO A 16 11.85 6.00 -1.58
CA PRO A 16 12.97 5.60 -0.73
C PRO A 16 13.79 6.82 -0.29
N LEU A 17 14.14 6.87 0.99
CA LEU A 17 14.94 7.93 1.62
C LEU A 17 16.02 7.27 2.51
N GLY A 18 17.11 6.81 1.89
CA GLY A 18 18.17 6.08 2.59
C GLY A 18 17.66 4.75 3.17
N ASN A 19 17.66 4.62 4.50
CA ASN A 19 17.11 3.44 5.20
C ASN A 19 15.60 3.54 5.52
N ARG A 20 14.97 4.66 5.15
CA ARG A 20 13.54 4.91 5.38
C ARG A 20 12.79 4.94 4.05
N ILE A 21 11.47 4.87 4.15
CA ILE A 21 10.53 4.99 3.03
C ILE A 21 9.47 6.01 3.47
N LEU A 22 9.25 7.02 2.63
CA LEU A 22 8.07 7.88 2.74
C LEU A 22 6.93 7.20 1.99
N LEU A 23 5.96 6.65 2.72
CA LEU A 23 4.76 6.04 2.18
C LEU A 23 3.62 7.06 2.25
N THR A 24 3.17 7.52 1.09
CA THR A 24 1.99 8.37 0.95
C THR A 24 0.81 7.48 0.59
N MET A 25 -0.29 7.57 1.34
CA MET A 25 -1.52 6.84 1.12
C MET A 25 -2.68 7.81 0.88
N GLN A 26 -3.55 7.46 -0.06
CA GLN A 26 -4.73 8.23 -0.40
C GLN A 26 -5.97 7.38 -0.13
N THR A 27 -6.86 7.91 0.71
CA THR A 27 -8.10 7.24 1.11
C THR A 27 -9.29 8.09 0.68
N MET A 28 -10.29 7.45 0.09
CA MET A 28 -11.57 8.06 -0.24
C MET A 28 -12.55 7.82 0.91
N HIS A 29 -13.10 8.89 1.45
CA HIS A 29 -14.10 8.89 2.51
C HIS A 29 -15.44 9.38 1.97
N ARG A 30 -16.53 8.98 2.61
CA ARG A 30 -17.86 9.52 2.35
C ARG A 30 -18.25 10.36 3.56
N SER A 31 -18.54 11.64 3.35
CA SER A 31 -19.07 12.51 4.39
C SER A 31 -20.52 12.16 4.71
N GLU A 32 -21.04 12.67 5.82
CA GLU A 32 -22.45 12.53 6.20
C GLU A 32 -23.40 13.10 5.13
N ASP A 33 -22.96 14.15 4.44
CA ASP A 33 -23.69 14.80 3.34
C ASP A 33 -23.60 14.02 2.01
N GLY A 34 -22.92 12.87 2.00
CA GLY A 34 -22.77 12.00 0.83
C GLY A 34 -21.68 12.42 -0.15
N GLU A 35 -21.01 13.54 0.09
CA GLU A 35 -19.85 13.96 -0.69
C GLU A 35 -18.65 13.03 -0.48
N LYS A 36 -17.81 12.93 -1.51
CA LYS A 36 -16.60 12.12 -1.47
C LYS A 36 -15.40 13.01 -1.15
N GLU A 37 -14.67 12.67 -0.10
CA GLU A 37 -13.49 13.41 0.35
C GLU A 37 -12.22 12.55 0.13
N LEU A 38 -11.26 13.08 -0.63
CA LEU A 38 -9.94 12.45 -0.77
C LEU A 38 -9.03 12.95 0.34
N ARG A 39 -8.62 12.04 1.22
CA ARG A 39 -7.64 12.33 2.28
C ARG A 39 -6.30 11.72 1.91
N GLU A 40 -5.23 12.49 2.10
CA GLU A 40 -3.85 12.03 1.92
C GLU A 40 -3.13 12.00 3.26
N ARG A 41 -2.40 10.91 3.53
CA ARG A 41 -1.53 10.78 4.70
C ARG A 41 -0.17 10.27 4.28
N ALA A 42 0.87 10.94 4.73
CA ALA A 42 2.24 10.49 4.57
C ALA A 42 2.76 9.91 5.89
N ILE A 43 3.34 8.72 5.83
CA ILE A 43 3.99 8.08 6.96
C ILE A 43 5.44 7.74 6.60
N MET A 44 6.34 7.91 7.55
CA MET A 44 7.72 7.49 7.41
C MET A 44 7.90 6.15 8.09
N VAL A 45 8.39 5.16 7.35
CA VAL A 45 8.64 3.80 7.83
C VAL A 45 10.06 3.39 7.53
N GLU A 46 10.68 2.64 8.44
CA GLU A 46 11.97 2.01 8.15
C GLU A 46 11.79 0.82 7.20
N LYS A 47 12.84 0.49 6.43
CA LYS A 47 12.78 -0.62 5.46
C LYS A 47 12.41 -1.96 6.10
N ASN A 48 12.93 -2.25 7.30
CA ASN A 48 12.59 -3.45 8.07
C ASN A 48 11.10 -3.47 8.48
N GLN A 49 10.56 -2.36 8.96
CA GLN A 49 9.14 -2.22 9.30
C GLN A 49 8.25 -2.42 8.07
N ALA A 50 8.65 -1.86 6.92
CA ALA A 50 7.93 -2.05 5.66
C ALA A 50 7.92 -3.52 5.21
N VAL A 51 9.01 -4.27 5.42
CA VAL A 51 9.06 -5.72 5.14
C VAL A 51 8.12 -6.49 6.05
N LEU A 52 8.13 -6.20 7.35
CA LEU A 52 7.23 -6.85 8.30
C LEU A 52 5.76 -6.59 7.97
N LEU A 53 5.42 -5.33 7.66
CA LEU A 53 4.08 -4.94 7.24
C LEU A 53 3.66 -5.68 5.95
N ALA A 54 4.54 -5.73 4.95
CA ALA A 54 4.25 -6.43 3.69
C ALA A 54 4.01 -7.93 3.91
N ASN A 55 4.84 -8.59 4.74
CA ASN A 55 4.68 -10.00 5.06
C ASN A 55 3.35 -10.27 5.77
N TYR A 56 3.01 -9.46 6.77
CA TYR A 56 1.73 -9.56 7.46
C TYR A 56 0.54 -9.43 6.50
N LEU A 57 0.58 -8.46 5.57
CA LEU A 57 -0.48 -8.29 4.58
C LEU A 57 -0.56 -9.47 3.59
N PHE A 58 0.56 -10.07 3.21
CA PHE A 58 0.57 -11.27 2.38
C PHE A 58 -0.05 -12.47 3.11
N GLU A 59 0.33 -12.70 4.37
CA GLU A 59 -0.22 -13.77 5.20
C GLU A 59 -1.73 -13.60 5.40
N LEU A 60 -2.17 -12.39 5.74
CA LEU A 60 -3.59 -12.08 5.97
C LEU A 60 -4.46 -12.30 4.72
N THR A 61 -3.91 -12.07 3.53
CA THR A 61 -4.64 -12.18 2.26
C THR A 61 -4.46 -13.54 1.57
N GLY A 62 -3.59 -14.42 2.10
CA GLY A 62 -3.17 -15.65 1.42
C GLY A 62 -2.44 -15.41 0.10
N GLN A 63 -1.98 -14.17 -0.15
CA GLN A 63 -1.27 -13.80 -1.37
C GLN A 63 0.24 -13.97 -1.20
N SER A 64 0.97 -13.93 -2.31
CA SER A 64 2.43 -13.92 -2.30
C SER A 64 2.96 -12.73 -3.08
N LYS A 65 4.23 -12.39 -2.83
CA LYS A 65 4.90 -11.31 -3.56
C LYS A 65 4.83 -11.60 -5.08
N PRO A 66 4.39 -10.63 -5.91
CA PRO A 66 4.34 -10.81 -7.35
C PRO A 66 5.71 -11.23 -7.89
N ARG A 67 5.75 -12.33 -8.63
CA ARG A 67 6.95 -12.74 -9.36
C ARG A 67 7.18 -11.75 -10.50
N ARG A 68 8.31 -11.03 -10.47
CA ARG A 68 8.72 -10.23 -11.63
C ARG A 68 8.95 -11.19 -12.79
N ARG A 69 8.15 -11.08 -13.84
CA ARG A 69 8.42 -11.82 -15.09
C ARG A 69 9.79 -11.40 -15.60
N THR A 70 10.67 -12.38 -15.81
CA THR A 70 11.99 -12.14 -16.37
C THR A 70 11.86 -11.77 -17.84
N VAL A 71 12.76 -10.95 -18.40
CA VAL A 71 12.73 -10.54 -19.82
C VAL A 71 12.66 -11.74 -20.77
N LEU A 72 13.33 -12.84 -20.42
CA LEU A 72 13.24 -14.12 -21.14
C LEU A 72 11.82 -14.69 -21.18
N GLN A 73 11.03 -14.56 -20.11
CA GLN A 73 9.63 -15.01 -20.07
C GLN A 73 8.70 -14.11 -20.90
N THR A 74 9.06 -12.83 -21.06
CA THR A 74 8.30 -11.88 -21.91
C THR A 74 8.51 -12.16 -23.39
N ILE A 75 9.71 -12.60 -23.80
CA ILE A 75 10.06 -12.83 -25.21
C ILE A 75 9.72 -14.25 -25.65
N PHE A 76 9.98 -15.25 -24.82
CA PHE A 76 9.87 -16.65 -25.23
C PHE A 76 8.55 -17.32 -24.87
N GLY A 77 7.61 -16.59 -24.25
CA GLY A 77 6.26 -17.09 -23.98
C GLY A 77 6.27 -18.33 -23.08
N THR A 78 6.01 -18.13 -21.80
CA THR A 78 5.47 -19.20 -20.94
C THR A 78 4.12 -18.75 -20.42
#